data_AF-A0A520HPZ0-F1
#
_entry.id   AF-A0A520HPZ0-F1
#
_cell.length_a   1.000
_cell.length_b   1.000
_cell.length_c   1.000
_cell.angle_alpha   90.00
_cell.angle_beta   90.00
_cell.angle_gamma   90.00
#
_symmetry.space_group_name_H-M   'P 1'
#
loop_
_entity.id
_entity.type
_entity.pdbx_description
1 polymer ?
#
loop_
_entity_poly.entity_id
_entity_poly.type
_entity_poly.pdbx_seq_one_letter_code
_entity_poly.pdbx_strand_id
1 'polypeptide(L)'
;MAELGVAQPLNGYAATGDRDGTVNPRNSDVLAAQLTDVGVPVERLRYAKLGHVGLITAVARPFRGRAPVLDDLAAFARRVTRGEPAC
;
A
#
# COMPACT_ATOMS: atom_id res chain seq x y z
N MET A 1 -5.57 -7.39 -35.53
CA MET A 1 -6.25 -6.24 -34.91
C MET A 1 -6.01 -6.33 -33.42
N ALA A 2 -4.88 -5.77 -32.97
CA ALA A 2 -4.55 -5.72 -31.55
C ALA A 2 -5.58 -4.80 -30.88
N GLU A 3 -6.32 -5.30 -29.91
CA GLU A 3 -7.06 -4.41 -29.02
C GLU A 3 -6.04 -3.50 -28.33
N LEU A 4 -6.24 -2.19 -28.49
CA LEU A 4 -5.55 -1.17 -27.72
C LEU A 4 -5.84 -1.48 -26.25
N GLY A 5 -4.85 -2.06 -25.57
CA GLY A 5 -4.96 -2.44 -24.17
C GLY A 5 -5.44 -1.24 -23.36
N VAL A 6 -6.61 -1.37 -22.76
CA VAL A 6 -7.11 -0.41 -21.77
C VAL A 6 -6.00 -0.25 -20.74
N ALA A 7 -5.39 0.93 -20.67
CA ALA A 7 -4.44 1.24 -19.63
C ALA A 7 -5.14 0.96 -18.30
N GLN A 8 -4.65 -0.01 -17.55
CA GLN A 8 -5.23 -0.31 -16.24
C GLN A 8 -5.20 0.99 -15.42
N PRO A 9 -6.28 1.34 -14.70
CA PRO A 9 -6.30 2.55 -13.90
C PRO A 9 -5.14 2.53 -12.91
N LEU A 10 -4.49 3.69 -12.74
CA LEU A 10 -3.45 3.83 -11.73
C LEU A 10 -4.08 3.62 -10.36
N ASN A 11 -3.50 2.70 -9.58
CA ASN A 11 -3.94 2.38 -8.23
C ASN A 11 -2.76 2.54 -7.27
N GLY A 12 -2.95 3.29 -6.19
CA GLY A 12 -1.92 3.52 -5.17
C GLY A 12 -2.11 2.66 -3.92
N TYR A 13 -0.99 2.29 -3.30
CA TYR A 13 -0.97 1.66 -1.98
C TYR A 13 0.13 2.28 -1.13
N ALA A 14 -0.18 2.66 0.09
CA ALA A 14 0.79 3.19 1.04
C ALA A 14 0.59 2.56 2.44
N ALA A 15 1.61 1.85 2.89
CA ALA A 15 1.67 1.22 4.21
C ALA A 15 2.73 1.92 5.08
N THR A 16 2.37 2.32 6.30
CA THR A 16 3.30 2.96 7.24
C THR A 16 3.12 2.45 8.65
N GLY A 17 4.18 2.49 9.45
CA GLY A 17 4.10 2.21 10.89
C GLY A 17 4.00 3.50 11.69
N ASP A 18 3.09 3.59 12.67
CA ASP A 18 2.93 4.82 13.47
C ASP A 18 4.13 5.14 14.36
N ARG A 19 5.01 4.16 14.58
CA ARG A 19 6.26 4.32 15.33
C ARG A 19 7.48 4.41 14.39
N ASP A 20 7.28 4.66 13.10
CA ASP A 20 8.36 4.86 12.15
C ASP A 20 8.98 6.26 12.33
N GLY A 21 10.21 6.29 12.87
CA GLY A 21 11.01 7.50 13.00
C GLY A 21 11.98 7.75 11.85
N THR A 22 12.12 6.81 10.91
CA THR A 22 12.98 6.93 9.73
C THR A 22 12.21 7.53 8.56
N VAL A 23 11.00 7.04 8.32
CA VAL A 23 10.07 7.56 7.32
C VAL A 23 8.79 7.95 8.03
N ASN A 24 8.63 9.25 8.30
CA ASN A 24 7.49 9.74 9.05
C ASN A 24 6.17 9.40 8.32
N PRO A 25 5.16 8.82 9.00
CA PRO A 25 3.87 8.46 8.39
C PRO A 25 3.18 9.60 7.64
N ARG A 26 3.39 10.85 8.07
CA ARG A 26 2.87 12.05 7.41
C ARG A 26 3.27 12.12 5.94
N ASN A 27 4.45 11.62 5.58
CA ASN A 27 4.93 11.64 4.19
C ASN A 27 3.99 10.84 3.28
N SER A 28 3.56 9.66 3.72
CA SER A 28 2.62 8.82 2.98
C SER A 28 1.20 9.39 3.00
N ASP A 29 0.78 10.02 4.09
CA ASP A 29 -0.52 10.69 4.16
C ASP A 29 -0.62 11.85 3.17
N VAL A 30 0.42 12.69 3.08
CA VAL A 30 0.48 13.80 2.12
C VAL A 30 0.51 13.29 0.69
N LEU A 31 1.36 12.29 0.39
CA LEU A 31 1.43 11.71 -0.95
C LEU A 31 0.08 11.13 -1.39
N ALA A 32 -0.59 10.37 -0.52
CA ALA A 32 -1.88 9.77 -0.86
C ALA A 32 -2.96 10.83 -1.08
N ALA A 33 -2.97 11.90 -0.28
CA ALA A 33 -3.90 13.02 -0.48
C ALA A 33 -3.68 13.67 -1.85
N GLN A 34 -2.42 13.97 -2.21
CA GLN A 34 -2.09 14.56 -3.51
C GLN A 34 -2.45 13.66 -4.70
N LEU A 35 -2.23 12.35 -4.58
CA LEU A 35 -2.63 11.37 -5.59
C LEU A 35 -4.15 11.28 -5.74
N THR A 36 -4.88 11.29 -4.61
CA THR A 36 -6.34 11.27 -4.59
C THR A 36 -6.90 12.53 -5.25
N ASP A 37 -6.32 13.70 -5.01
CA ASP A 37 -6.76 14.98 -5.59
C ASP A 37 -6.67 14.99 -7.13
N VAL A 38 -5.75 14.23 -7.72
CA VAL A 38 -5.61 14.07 -9.18
C VAL A 38 -6.33 12.84 -9.72
N GLY A 39 -7.20 12.22 -8.91
CA GLY A 39 -8.07 11.12 -9.33
C GLY A 39 -7.43 9.74 -9.32
N VAL A 40 -6.28 9.56 -8.64
CA VAL A 40 -5.68 8.23 -8.41
C VAL A 40 -6.23 7.65 -7.11
N PRO A 41 -6.98 6.54 -7.14
CA PRO A 41 -7.44 5.88 -5.92
C PRO A 41 -6.24 5.33 -5.13
N VAL A 42 -6.15 5.63 -3.83
CA VAL A 42 -5.04 5.19 -2.97
C VAL A 42 -5.56 4.50 -1.72
N GLU A 43 -5.20 3.24 -1.52
CA GLU A 43 -5.40 2.55 -0.25
C GLU A 43 -4.26 2.91 0.73
N ARG A 44 -4.62 3.39 1.92
CA ARG A 44 -3.68 3.73 2.98
C ARG A 44 -3.88 2.85 4.20
N LEU A 45 -2.80 2.23 4.66
CA LEU A 45 -2.79 1.43 5.89
C LEU A 45 -1.74 1.96 6.88
N ARG A 46 -2.16 2.11 8.15
CA ARG A 46 -1.30 2.52 9.26
C ARG A 46 -1.26 1.42 10.31
N TYR A 47 -0.06 0.94 10.62
CA TYR A 47 0.17 -0.11 11.60
C TYR A 47 0.64 0.51 12.92
N ALA A 48 -0.29 0.65 13.88
CA ALA A 48 -0.07 1.37 15.14
C ALA A 48 1.17 0.93 15.93
N LYS A 49 1.54 -0.36 15.86
CA LYS A 49 2.62 -0.94 16.64
C LYS A 49 3.93 -1.10 15.86
N LEU A 50 4.00 -0.75 14.57
CA LEU A 50 5.21 -0.95 13.78
C LEU A 50 6.05 0.33 13.71
N GLY A 51 7.37 0.15 13.72
CA GLY A 51 8.33 1.14 13.23
C GLY A 51 9.00 0.65 11.95
N HIS A 52 9.97 1.41 11.43
CA HIS A 52 10.58 1.19 10.11
C HIS A 52 10.95 -0.28 9.81
N VAL A 53 11.81 -0.84 10.64
CA VAL A 53 12.31 -2.21 10.48
C VAL A 53 11.19 -3.23 10.68
N GLY A 54 10.26 -2.98 11.61
CA GLY A 54 9.13 -3.86 11.88
C GLY A 54 8.19 -4.02 10.68
N LEU A 55 7.94 -2.93 9.95
CA LEU A 55 7.13 -2.93 8.74
C LEU A 55 7.76 -3.79 7.63
N ILE A 56 9.05 -3.58 7.34
CA ILE A 56 9.76 -4.30 6.28
C ILE A 56 9.93 -5.78 6.65
N THR A 57 10.33 -6.06 7.89
CA THR A 57 10.58 -7.45 8.33
C THR A 57 9.32 -8.28 8.36
N ALA A 58 8.13 -7.69 8.54
CA ALA A 58 6.85 -8.41 8.49
C ALA A 58 6.58 -9.09 7.13
N VAL A 59 7.31 -8.75 6.06
CA VAL A 59 7.23 -9.46 4.76
C VAL A 59 8.07 -10.75 4.76
N ALA A 60 9.14 -10.79 5.55
CA ALA A 60 10.08 -11.90 5.57
C ALA A 60 9.47 -13.16 6.20
N ARG A 61 9.73 -14.34 5.60
CA ARG A 61 9.18 -15.65 6.01
C ARG A 61 9.13 -15.90 7.52
N PRO A 62 10.22 -15.72 8.30
CA PRO A 62 10.18 -16.01 9.74
C PRO A 62 9.33 -15.02 10.56
N PHE A 63 8.89 -13.90 9.99
CA PHE A 63 8.26 -12.79 10.72
C PHE A 63 6.88 -12.39 10.21
N ARG A 64 6.33 -13.06 9.19
CA ARG A 64 5.00 -12.80 8.61
C ARG A 64 3.85 -12.80 9.63
N GLY A 65 3.97 -13.55 10.72
CA GLY A 65 2.95 -13.58 11.78
C GLY A 65 2.99 -12.41 12.77
N ARG A 66 3.94 -11.48 12.65
CA ARG A 66 4.07 -10.34 13.59
C ARG A 66 3.13 -9.19 13.28
N ALA A 67 2.72 -9.05 12.02
CA ALA A 67 1.76 -8.07 11.56
C ALA A 67 1.23 -8.49 10.18
N PRO A 68 -0.01 -8.12 9.80
CA PRO A 68 -0.65 -8.58 8.56
C PRO A 68 -0.11 -7.91 7.28
N VAL A 69 1.08 -7.31 7.31
CA VAL A 69 1.64 -6.48 6.23
C VAL A 69 1.66 -7.20 4.88
N LEU A 70 2.06 -8.48 4.86
CA LEU A 70 2.08 -9.26 3.63
C LEU A 70 0.68 -9.61 3.14
N ASP A 71 -0.24 -9.92 4.04
CA ASP A 71 -1.61 -10.31 3.70
C ASP A 71 -2.37 -9.12 3.12
N ASP A 72 -2.22 -7.94 3.73
CA ASP A 72 -2.82 -6.69 3.28
C ASP A 72 -2.27 -6.27 1.90
N LEU A 73 -0.93 -6.30 1.73
CA LEU A 73 -0.29 -6.02 0.44
C LEU A 73 -0.75 -7.00 -0.65
N ALA A 74 -0.84 -8.29 -0.33
CA ALA A 74 -1.27 -9.30 -1.28
C ALA A 74 -2.76 -9.19 -1.61
N ALA A 75 -3.60 -8.78 -0.65
CA ALA A 75 -5.01 -8.51 -0.87
C ALA A 75 -5.20 -7.34 -1.85
N PHE A 76 -4.51 -6.21 -1.61
CA PHE A 76 -4.47 -5.09 -2.54
C PHE A 76 -4.05 -5.52 -3.95
N ALA A 77 -2.89 -6.16 -4.08
CA ALA A 77 -2.35 -6.58 -5.37
C ALA A 77 -3.33 -7.48 -6.13
N ARG A 78 -3.96 -8.44 -5.43
CA ARG A 78 -4.95 -9.36 -6.03
C ARG A 78 -6.21 -8.65 -6.52
N ARG A 79 -6.66 -7.58 -5.86
CA ARG A 79 -7.83 -6.80 -6.30
C ARG A 79 -7.48 -5.99 -7.54
N VAL A 80 -6.43 -5.18 -7.47
CA VAL A 80 -6.09 -4.23 -8.53
C VAL A 80 -5.60 -4.90 -9.81
N THR A 81 -4.93 -6.04 -9.71
CA THR A 81 -4.52 -6.82 -10.90
C THR A 81 -5.69 -7.58 -11.55
N ARG A 82 -6.85 -7.65 -10.89
CA ARG A 82 -8.11 -8.14 -11.46
C ARG A 82 -9.00 -7.01 -12.00
N GLY A 83 -8.54 -5.77 -11.95
CA GLY A 83 -9.27 -4.59 -12.41
C GLY A 83 -10.20 -3.97 -11.38
N GLU A 84 -10.17 -4.43 -10.13
CA GLU A 84 -10.91 -3.80 -9.02
C GLU A 84 -10.11 -2.60 -8.48
N PRO A 85 -10.72 -1.43 -8.27
CA PRO A 85 -10.00 -0.24 -7.83
C PRO A 85 -9.43 -0.37 -6.40
N ALA A 86 -8.44 0.47 -6.11
CA ALA A 86 -8.00 0.75 -4.76
C ALA A 86 -9.07 1.61 -4.06
N CYS A 87 -9.94 0.94 -3.28
CA CYS A 87 -11.21 1.44 -2.71
C CYS A 87 -12.38 1.37 -3.68
#